data_AF-A0A257EHV6-F1
#
_entry.id   AF-A0A257EHV6-F1
#
_cell.length_a   1.000
_cell.length_b   1.000
_cell.length_c   1.000
_cell.angle_alpha   90.00
_cell.angle_beta   90.00
_cell.angle_gamma   90.00
#
_symmetry.space_group_name_H-M   'P 1'
#
loop_
_entity.id
_entity.type
_entity.pdbx_description
1 polymer ?
#
loop_
_entity_poly.entity_id
_entity_poly.type
_entity_poly.pdbx_seq_one_letter_code
_entity_poly.pdbx_strand_id
1 'polypeptide(L)' 'MLEARQAAGLTQAEVATRMGTTVSAVSRLEASLRSEKHSPSFATLRKYAQACGKKLVIQMV' A
#
# COMPACT_ATOMS: atom_id res chain seq x y z
N MET A 1 -6.55 1.53 -5.88
CA MET A 1 -5.54 1.24 -4.80
C MET A 1 -5.82 -0.04 -4.00
N LEU A 2 -7.08 -0.42 -3.73
CA LEU A 2 -7.38 -1.82 -3.34
C LEU A 2 -6.95 -2.81 -4.42
N GLU A 3 -6.92 -2.36 -5.68
CA GLU A 3 -6.50 -3.15 -6.84
C GLU A 3 -5.07 -3.65 -6.77
N ALA A 4 -4.13 -2.94 -6.13
CA ALA A 4 -2.73 -3.42 -6.08
C ALA A 4 -2.61 -4.70 -5.24
N ARG A 5 -3.30 -4.72 -4.09
CA ARG A 5 -3.37 -5.89 -3.21
C ARG A 5 -4.28 -6.98 -3.79
N GLN A 6 -5.45 -6.60 -4.32
CA GLN A 6 -6.39 -7.54 -4.93
C GLN A 6 -5.80 -8.22 -6.18
N ALA A 7 -5.13 -7.47 -7.05
CA ALA A 7 -4.45 -8.02 -8.23
C ALA A 7 -3.22 -8.87 -7.87
N ALA A 8 -2.70 -8.75 -6.65
CA ALA A 8 -1.67 -9.63 -6.10
C ALA A 8 -2.26 -10.84 -5.37
N GLY A 9 -3.59 -10.91 -5.19
CA GLY A 9 -4.27 -11.99 -4.48
C GLY A 9 -4.01 -12.01 -2.97
N LEU A 10 -3.60 -10.89 -2.37
CA LEU A 10 -3.13 -10.86 -0.97
C LEU A 10 -4.19 -10.32 -0.02
N THR A 11 -4.18 -10.82 1.21
CA THR A 11 -4.89 -10.23 2.34
C THR A 11 -4.10 -9.07 2.96
N GLN A 12 -4.76 -8.21 3.75
CA GLN A 12 -4.07 -7.15 4.49
C GLN A 12 -3.05 -7.74 5.49
N ALA A 13 -3.33 -8.92 6.04
CA ALA A 13 -2.42 -9.64 6.93
C ALA A 13 -1.12 -10.05 6.22
N GLU A 14 -1.22 -10.63 5.02
CA GLU A 14 -0.04 -11.02 4.24
C GLU A 14 0.80 -9.81 3.81
N VAL A 15 0.15 -8.71 3.41
CA VAL A 15 0.85 -7.46 3.11
C VAL A 15 1.54 -6.92 4.35
N ALA A 16 0.89 -6.97 5.52
CA ALA A 16 1.48 -6.53 6.79
C ALA A 16 2.73 -7.34 7.13
N THR A 17 2.67 -8.67 7.00
CA THR A 17 3.82 -9.56 7.18
C THR A 17 4.97 -9.21 6.23
N ARG A 18 4.68 -9.01 4.93
CA ARG A 18 5.71 -8.64 3.94
C ARG A 18 6.29 -7.25 4.15
N MET A 19 5.49 -6.31 4.67
CA MET A 19 5.94 -4.96 5.01
C MET A 19 6.64 -4.89 6.37
N GLY A 20 6.61 -5.95 7.19
CA GLY A 20 7.10 -5.94 8.56
C GLY A 20 6.33 -4.96 9.47
N THR A 21 5.01 -4.87 9.28
CA THR A 21 4.15 -3.94 10.02
C THR A 21 2.88 -4.64 10.51
N THR A 22 1.99 -3.91 11.18
CA THR A 22 0.72 -4.46 11.69
C THR A 22 -0.40 -4.35 10.66
N VAL A 23 -1.38 -5.25 10.73
CA VAL A 23 -2.58 -5.19 9.87
C VAL A 23 -3.33 -3.87 10.03
N SER A 24 -3.38 -3.31 11.24
CA SER A 24 -3.99 -2.01 11.51
C SER A 24 -3.23 -0.85 10.85
N ALA A 25 -1.89 -0.93 10.76
CA ALA A 25 -1.09 0.04 10.04
C ALA A 25 -1.34 -0.02 8.52
N VAL A 26 -1.47 -1.24 7.95
CA VAL A 26 -1.85 -1.42 6.53
C VAL A 26 -3.27 -0.91 6.27
N SER A 27 -4.22 -1.19 7.16
CA SER A 27 -5.61 -0.71 7.00
C SER A 27 -5.69 0.82 7.02
N ARG A 28 -4.97 1.48 7.95
CA ARG A 28 -4.85 2.95 7.96
C ARG A 28 -4.16 3.47 6.70
N LEU A 29 -3.09 2.81 6.25
CA LEU A 29 -2.40 3.17 5.01
C LEU A 29 -3.35 3.14 3.81
N GLU A 30 -4.08 2.03 3.63
CA GLU A 30 -5.08 1.89 2.56
C GLU A 30 -6.22 2.92 2.66
N ALA A 31 -6.60 3.33 3.87
CA ALA A 31 -7.60 4.37 4.10
C ALA A 31 -7.06 5.78 3.75
N SER A 32 -5.85 6.10 4.20
CA SER A 32 -5.16 7.35 3.88
C SER A 32 -4.92 7.51 2.38
N LEU A 33 -4.70 6.41 1.65
CA LEU A 33 -4.57 6.42 0.19
C LEU A 33 -5.86 6.72 -0.56
N ARG A 34 -7.02 6.61 0.10
CA ARG A 34 -8.32 7.01 -0.48
C ARG A 34 -8.67 8.47 -0.20
N SER A 35 -7.93 9.15 0.67
CA SER A 35 -8.28 10.48 1.15
C SER A 35 -7.17 11.48 0.83
N GLU A 36 -7.49 12.52 0.06
CA GLU A 36 -6.53 13.54 -0.38
C GLU A 36 -5.92 14.34 0.77
N LYS A 37 -6.55 14.32 1.95
CA LYS A 37 -6.14 15.11 3.13
C LYS A 37 -4.83 14.67 3.77
N HIS A 38 -4.48 13.38 3.71
CA HIS A 38 -3.23 12.88 4.31
C HIS A 38 -2.64 11.76 3.45
N SER A 39 -1.87 12.17 2.46
CA SER A 39 -1.13 11.24 1.61
C SER A 39 0.06 10.64 2.35
N PRO A 40 0.22 9.31 2.38
CA PRO A 40 1.42 8.65 2.89
C PRO A 40 2.65 9.08 2.11
N SER A 41 3.82 8.99 2.74
CA SER A 41 5.09 9.28 2.05
C SER A 41 5.32 8.36 0.84
N PHE A 42 6.05 8.85 -0.17
CA PHE A 42 6.50 8.03 -1.29
C PHE A 42 7.27 6.78 -0.85
N ALA A 43 8.03 6.86 0.25
CA ALA A 43 8.73 5.71 0.81
C ALA A 43 7.75 4.63 1.29
N THR A 44 6.65 5.02 1.92
CA THR A 44 5.59 4.11 2.37
C THR A 44 4.86 3.49 1.18
N LEU A 45 4.52 4.29 0.18
CA LEU A 45 3.93 3.85 -1.08
C LEU A 45 4.81 2.81 -1.79
N ARG A 46 6.12 3.04 -1.84
CA ARG A 46 7.09 2.10 -2.44
C ARG A 46 7.14 0.78 -1.69
N LYS A 47 7.21 0.81 -0.36
CA LYS A 47 7.21 -0.40 0.48
C LYS A 47 5.92 -1.21 0.30
N TYR A 48 4.78 -0.53 0.23
CA TYR A 48 3.49 -1.18 -0.02
C TYR A 48 3.42 -1.83 -1.40
N ALA A 49 3.86 -1.12 -2.45
CA ALA A 49 3.95 -1.69 -3.79
C ALA A 49 4.85 -2.93 -3.81
N GLN A 50 6.03 -2.86 -3.19
CA GLN A 50 6.97 -3.98 -3.09
C GLN A 50 6.36 -5.19 -2.36
N ALA A 51 5.65 -4.98 -1.25
CA ALA A 51 4.96 -6.04 -0.52
C ALA A 51 3.84 -6.69 -1.35
N CYS A 52 3.21 -5.92 -2.25
CA CYS A 52 2.26 -6.42 -3.22
C CYS A 52 2.90 -7.05 -4.47
N GLY A 53 4.24 -7.09 -4.58
CA GLY A 53 4.92 -7.54 -5.80
C GLY A 53 4.73 -6.61 -7.00
N LYS A 54 4.43 -5.34 -6.76
CA LYS A 54 4.20 -4.28 -7.76
C LYS A 54 5.31 -3.23 -7.69
N LYS A 55 5.43 -2.42 -8.74
CA LYS A 55 6.32 -1.26 -8.80
C LYS A 55 5.51 0.02 -8.69
N LEU A 56 5.96 0.96 -7.84
CA LEU A 56 5.40 2.31 -7.80
C LEU A 56 5.85 3.09 -9.04
N VAL A 57 4.91 3.65 -9.79
CA VAL A 57 5.16 4.54 -10.94
C VAL A 57 4.53 5.89 -10.63
N ILE A 58 5.28 6.97 -10.86
CA ILE A 58 4.82 8.35 -10.71
C ILE A 58 4.91 8.99 -12.11
N GLN A 59 3.80 9.52 -12.60
CA GLN A 59 3.73 10.27 -13.86
C GLN A 59 3.15 11.65 -13.56
N MET A 60 3.80 12.70 -14.07
CA MET A 60 3.23 14.05 -14.12
C MET A 60 2.57 14.21 -15.49
N VAL A 61 1.33 14.70 -15.48
CA VAL A 61 0.54 15.05 -16.67
C VAL A 61 0.23 16.54 -16.67
#